data_AF-A0A2T3YUC3-F1
#
_entry.id   AF-A0A2T3YUC3-F1
#
_cell.length_a   1.000
_cell.length_b   1.000
_cell.length_c   1.000
_cell.angle_alpha   90.00
_cell.angle_beta   90.00
_cell.angle_gamma   90.00
#
_symmetry.space_group_name_H-M   'P 1'
#
loop_
_entity.id
_entity.type
_entity.pdbx_description
1 polymer ?
#
loop_
_entity_poly.entity_id
_entity_poly.type
_entity_poly.pdbx_seq_one_letter_code
_entity_poly.pdbx_strand_id
1 'polypeptide(L)'
;MANKLHDNVSRVKKFNVLGTATFIGLRAADVAFQYVLLNDGWASRLVQAVGGRSVELARLKSDGGGLQPYYTIIAMMALGSSLKQIITILVVSEQDMPVSSAVVIALFNTIFNSINTLLSVLDVTSGSPPTAASILMSPSVVAGLGFYVVGISVELLSELQRTAFKKNSANKGKPYAGGLFSLARHINYGAYTIWRAFYAYTSGGGLWGVSVGLFFFYDFAFRGVPILDEYLLQRYGSQWTAIKARVSYKLIPGIY
;
A
#
# COMPACT_ATOMS: atom_id res chain seq x y z
N MET A 1 -6.44 -15.19 30.17
CA MET A 1 -6.03 -15.78 28.88
C MET A 1 -5.71 -14.63 27.95
N ALA A 2 -4.48 -14.50 27.44
CA ALA A 2 -4.17 -13.47 26.45
C ALA A 2 -5.02 -13.74 25.19
N ASN A 3 -5.77 -12.74 24.72
CA ASN A 3 -6.55 -12.88 23.49
C ASN A 3 -5.61 -13.27 22.35
N LYS A 4 -5.88 -14.42 21.71
CA LYS A 4 -5.11 -14.89 20.57
C LYS A 4 -5.20 -13.84 19.45
N LEU A 5 -4.07 -13.28 19.03
CA LEU A 5 -4.03 -12.27 17.97
C LEU A 5 -4.56 -12.87 16.65
N HIS A 6 -5.36 -12.09 15.91
CA HIS A 6 -5.98 -12.54 14.68
C HIS A 6 -5.00 -12.42 13.48
N ASP A 7 -4.69 -13.56 12.85
CA ASP A 7 -3.86 -13.62 11.65
C ASP A 7 -4.71 -13.46 10.38
N ASN A 8 -4.52 -12.34 9.69
CA ASN A 8 -5.22 -12.04 8.45
C ASN A 8 -4.69 -12.84 7.24
N VAL A 9 -3.56 -13.56 7.40
CA VAL A 9 -2.89 -14.28 6.32
C VAL A 9 -3.06 -15.77 6.51
N SER A 10 -3.61 -16.46 5.51
CA SER A 10 -3.62 -17.92 5.49
C SER A 10 -2.20 -18.46 5.56
N ARG A 11 -1.96 -19.47 6.41
CA ARG A 11 -0.69 -20.21 6.48
C ARG A 11 -0.72 -21.51 5.66
N VAL A 12 -1.81 -21.75 4.94
CA VAL A 12 -1.97 -22.89 4.04
C VAL A 12 -1.31 -22.56 2.71
N LYS A 13 -0.33 -23.38 2.30
CA LYS A 13 0.30 -23.26 0.99
C LYS A 13 -0.56 -23.91 -0.08
N LYS A 14 -1.33 -23.12 -0.82
CA LYS A 14 -2.20 -23.58 -1.90
C LYS A 14 -2.45 -22.46 -2.89
N PHE A 15 -2.30 -22.72 -4.18
CA PHE A 15 -2.75 -21.77 -5.19
C PHE A 15 -4.26 -21.89 -5.39
N ASN A 16 -4.98 -20.78 -5.26
CA ASN A 16 -6.43 -20.71 -5.39
C ASN A 16 -6.80 -19.91 -6.64
N VAL A 17 -7.07 -20.59 -7.74
CA VAL A 17 -7.34 -19.95 -9.04
C VAL A 17 -8.50 -18.96 -8.94
N LEU A 18 -9.62 -19.37 -8.32
CA LEU A 18 -10.84 -18.56 -8.26
C LEU A 18 -10.63 -17.31 -7.40
N GLY A 19 -10.03 -17.45 -6.22
CA GLY A 19 -9.76 -16.31 -5.36
C GLY A 19 -8.69 -15.37 -5.92
N THR A 20 -7.65 -15.90 -6.56
CA THR A 20 -6.64 -15.11 -7.27
C THR A 20 -7.26 -14.34 -8.44
N ALA A 21 -8.09 -14.98 -9.28
CA ALA A 21 -8.78 -14.32 -10.38
C ALA A 21 -9.75 -13.23 -9.88
N THR A 22 -10.50 -13.51 -8.81
CA THR A 22 -11.39 -12.54 -8.16
C THR A 22 -10.59 -11.33 -7.65
N PHE A 23 -9.47 -11.57 -6.97
CA PHE A 23 -8.60 -10.51 -6.48
C PHE A 23 -8.08 -9.62 -7.62
N ILE A 24 -7.53 -10.24 -8.68
CA ILE A 24 -7.01 -9.51 -9.84
C ILE A 24 -8.11 -8.68 -10.52
N GLY A 25 -9.28 -9.28 -10.76
CA GLY A 25 -10.41 -8.60 -11.38
C GLY A 25 -10.87 -7.38 -10.57
N LEU A 26 -11.04 -7.53 -9.25
CA LEU A 26 -11.46 -6.43 -8.37
C LEU A 26 -10.39 -5.33 -8.27
N ARG A 27 -9.09 -5.70 -8.19
CA ARG A 27 -8.01 -4.72 -8.17
C ARG A 27 -7.87 -3.98 -9.50
N ALA A 28 -8.11 -4.64 -10.64
CA ALA A 28 -8.15 -3.99 -11.95
C ALA A 28 -9.38 -3.06 -12.08
N ALA A 29 -10.55 -3.51 -11.64
CA ALA A 29 -11.77 -2.71 -11.64
C ALA A 29 -11.63 -1.43 -10.79
N ASP A 30 -10.94 -1.53 -9.64
CA ASP A 30 -10.63 -0.36 -8.81
C ASP A 30 -9.88 0.72 -9.59
N VAL A 31 -8.91 0.37 -10.44
CA VAL A 31 -8.15 1.36 -11.22
C VAL A 31 -9.08 2.15 -12.16
N ALA A 32 -9.94 1.45 -12.89
CA ALA A 32 -10.91 2.08 -13.77
C ALA A 32 -11.89 2.95 -12.97
N PHE A 33 -12.35 2.45 -11.82
CA PHE A 33 -13.24 3.17 -10.93
C PHE A 33 -12.62 4.47 -10.40
N GLN A 34 -11.38 4.44 -9.89
CA GLN A 34 -10.69 5.64 -9.41
C GLN A 34 -10.46 6.65 -10.54
N TYR A 35 -10.14 6.18 -11.75
CA TYR A 35 -10.00 7.06 -12.91
C TYR A 35 -11.32 7.74 -13.27
N VAL A 36 -12.43 7.01 -13.34
CA VAL A 36 -13.77 7.56 -13.63
C VAL A 36 -14.20 8.56 -12.56
N LEU A 37 -13.91 8.29 -11.28
CA LEU A 37 -14.20 9.21 -10.18
C LEU A 37 -13.59 10.60 -10.41
N LEU A 38 -12.36 10.65 -10.93
CA LEU A 38 -11.67 11.90 -11.25
C LEU A 38 -12.08 12.46 -12.61
N ASN A 39 -12.00 11.63 -13.66
CA ASN A 39 -12.12 12.05 -15.05
C ASN A 39 -13.51 12.59 -15.38
N ASP A 40 -14.56 11.98 -14.84
CA ASP A 40 -15.94 12.34 -15.13
C ASP A 40 -16.53 13.28 -14.06
N GLY A 41 -15.70 13.67 -13.07
CA GLY A 41 -16.07 14.60 -12.00
C GLY A 41 -16.98 14.00 -10.93
N TRP A 42 -17.16 12.68 -10.88
CA TRP A 42 -17.99 12.02 -9.87
C TRP A 42 -17.50 12.27 -8.44
N ALA A 43 -16.20 12.30 -8.21
CA ALA A 43 -15.62 12.62 -6.91
C ALA A 43 -16.05 14.03 -6.45
N SER A 44 -15.93 15.02 -7.33
CA SER A 44 -16.35 16.40 -7.03
C SER A 44 -17.85 16.49 -6.75
N ARG A 45 -18.68 15.81 -7.57
CA ARG A 45 -20.14 15.76 -7.36
C ARG A 45 -20.51 15.10 -6.03
N LEU A 46 -19.83 14.03 -5.65
CA LEU A 46 -20.05 13.36 -4.36
C LEU A 46 -19.68 14.27 -3.18
N VAL A 47 -18.55 14.98 -3.26
CA VAL A 47 -18.16 15.99 -2.27
C VAL A 47 -19.23 17.08 -2.14
N GLN A 48 -19.74 17.60 -3.25
CA GLN A 48 -20.80 18.61 -3.26
C GLN A 48 -22.13 18.07 -2.70
N ALA A 49 -22.49 16.82 -3.03
CA ALA A 49 -23.72 16.18 -2.57
C ALA A 49 -23.77 16.01 -1.04
N VAL A 50 -22.61 15.85 -0.39
CA VAL A 50 -22.51 15.79 1.08
C VAL A 50 -22.26 17.16 1.73
N GLY A 51 -22.42 18.26 0.98
CA GLY A 51 -22.29 19.63 1.47
C GLY A 51 -20.87 20.19 1.49
N GLY A 52 -19.88 19.46 0.94
CA GLY A 52 -18.50 19.91 0.82
C GLY A 52 -18.28 20.85 -0.38
N ARG A 53 -17.20 21.62 -0.35
CA ARG A 53 -16.73 22.40 -1.50
C ARG A 53 -15.66 21.61 -2.23
N SER A 54 -15.90 21.31 -3.51
CA SER A 54 -14.89 20.68 -4.36
C SER A 54 -14.13 21.72 -5.17
N VAL A 55 -12.94 21.34 -5.64
CA VAL A 55 -12.29 22.00 -6.76
C VAL A 55 -13.23 22.06 -7.97
N GLU A 56 -13.09 23.11 -8.77
CA GLU A 56 -13.88 23.28 -10.01
C GLU A 56 -13.61 22.14 -10.99
N LEU A 57 -14.67 21.65 -11.66
CA LEU A 57 -14.57 20.53 -12.60
C LEU A 57 -13.61 20.82 -13.76
N ALA A 58 -13.53 22.08 -14.21
CA ALA A 58 -12.59 22.49 -15.25
C ALA A 58 -11.12 22.28 -14.83
N ARG A 59 -10.81 22.44 -13.54
CA ARG A 59 -9.46 22.23 -13.00
C ARG A 59 -9.07 20.75 -12.93
N LEU A 60 -10.00 19.82 -13.10
CA LEU A 60 -9.68 18.39 -13.19
C LEU A 60 -9.02 18.03 -14.52
N LYS A 61 -9.20 18.86 -15.55
CA LYS A 61 -8.80 18.57 -16.92
C LYS A 61 -7.56 19.35 -17.33
N SER A 62 -6.75 18.75 -18.19
CA SER A 62 -5.74 19.46 -18.97
C SER A 62 -6.35 20.00 -20.26
N ASP A 63 -5.64 20.92 -20.93
CA ASP A 63 -6.05 21.50 -22.21
C ASP A 63 -6.27 20.42 -23.30
N GLY A 64 -5.63 19.26 -23.18
CA GLY A 64 -5.78 18.11 -24.07
C GLY A 64 -6.94 17.15 -23.73
N GLY A 65 -7.81 17.49 -22.76
CA GLY A 65 -9.01 16.72 -22.40
C GLY A 65 -8.80 15.56 -21.42
N GLY A 66 -7.54 15.21 -21.12
CA GLY A 66 -7.17 14.24 -20.08
C GLY A 66 -7.20 14.84 -18.67
N LEU A 67 -6.87 14.03 -17.67
CA LEU A 67 -6.65 14.54 -16.31
C LEU A 67 -5.45 15.49 -16.28
N GLN A 68 -5.55 16.60 -15.55
CA GLN A 68 -4.39 17.45 -15.30
C GLN A 68 -3.33 16.68 -14.47
N PRO A 69 -2.05 17.10 -14.50
CA PRO A 69 -0.94 16.30 -13.95
C PRO A 69 -1.11 15.85 -12.49
N TYR A 70 -1.68 16.67 -11.61
CA TYR A 70 -1.90 16.30 -10.21
C TYR A 70 -2.88 15.12 -10.08
N TYR A 71 -4.04 15.18 -10.74
CA TYR A 71 -5.02 14.08 -10.67
C TYR A 71 -4.54 12.84 -11.43
N THR A 72 -3.71 13.03 -12.47
CA THR A 72 -2.99 11.92 -13.10
C THR A 72 -2.08 11.22 -12.09
N ILE A 73 -1.34 11.95 -11.24
CA ILE A 73 -0.53 11.34 -10.17
C ILE A 73 -1.42 10.54 -9.20
N ILE A 74 -2.56 11.09 -8.75
CA ILE A 74 -3.49 10.39 -7.85
C ILE A 74 -4.02 9.09 -8.49
N ALA A 75 -4.42 9.14 -9.76
CA ALA A 75 -4.86 7.96 -10.51
C ALA A 75 -3.72 6.94 -10.70
N MET A 76 -2.50 7.40 -10.96
CA MET A 76 -1.31 6.54 -11.11
C MET A 76 -0.89 5.89 -9.79
N MET A 77 -1.11 6.54 -8.64
CA MET A 77 -0.92 5.92 -7.33
C MET A 77 -1.94 4.78 -7.09
N ALA A 78 -3.20 4.95 -7.50
CA ALA A 78 -4.18 3.86 -7.49
C ALA A 78 -3.74 2.71 -8.41
N LEU A 79 -3.33 3.00 -9.65
CA LEU A 79 -2.79 2.00 -10.59
C LEU A 79 -1.57 1.27 -10.01
N GLY A 80 -0.58 1.99 -9.50
CA GLY A 80 0.64 1.41 -8.94
C GLY A 80 0.35 0.50 -7.75
N SER A 81 -0.56 0.91 -6.86
CA SER A 81 -0.99 0.08 -5.72
C SER A 81 -1.63 -1.24 -6.17
N SER A 82 -2.48 -1.17 -7.19
CA SER A 82 -3.17 -2.32 -7.79
C SER A 82 -2.18 -3.25 -8.48
N LEU A 83 -1.33 -2.72 -9.36
CA LEU A 83 -0.33 -3.47 -10.09
C LEU A 83 0.64 -4.20 -9.15
N LYS A 84 1.16 -3.52 -8.12
CA LYS A 84 2.04 -4.14 -7.14
C LYS A 84 1.35 -5.31 -6.44
N GLN A 85 0.09 -5.15 -6.01
CA GLN A 85 -0.66 -6.20 -5.34
C GLN A 85 -0.97 -7.39 -6.27
N ILE A 86 -1.27 -7.12 -7.55
CA ILE A 86 -1.43 -8.16 -8.58
C ILE A 86 -0.11 -8.93 -8.78
N ILE A 87 1.02 -8.23 -8.85
CA ILE A 87 2.34 -8.88 -8.90
C ILE A 87 2.58 -9.73 -7.65
N THR A 88 2.23 -9.22 -6.45
CA THR A 88 2.38 -9.97 -5.20
C THR A 88 1.59 -11.27 -5.22
N ILE A 89 0.31 -11.27 -5.64
CA ILE A 89 -0.49 -12.50 -5.64
C ILE A 89 -0.01 -13.51 -6.68
N LEU A 90 0.53 -13.04 -7.82
CA LEU A 90 0.99 -13.91 -8.91
C LEU A 90 2.40 -14.46 -8.69
N VAL A 91 3.30 -13.67 -8.10
CA VAL A 91 4.75 -13.98 -8.08
C VAL A 91 5.27 -14.33 -6.68
N VAL A 92 4.72 -13.71 -5.64
CA VAL A 92 5.23 -13.77 -4.27
C VAL A 92 4.39 -14.67 -3.37
N SER A 93 3.06 -14.62 -3.51
CA SER A 93 2.15 -15.36 -2.64
C SER A 93 2.17 -16.84 -2.95
N GLU A 94 2.52 -17.64 -1.95
CA GLU A 94 2.36 -19.11 -1.96
C GLU A 94 1.12 -19.55 -1.14
N GLN A 95 0.42 -18.60 -0.52
CA GLN A 95 -0.65 -18.88 0.43
C GLN A 95 -2.01 -18.94 -0.26
N ASP A 96 -2.92 -19.71 0.32
CA ASP A 96 -4.31 -19.76 -0.09
C ASP A 96 -4.94 -18.37 -0.04
N MET A 97 -5.62 -18.01 -1.13
CA MET A 97 -6.42 -16.80 -1.26
C MET A 97 -7.88 -17.21 -1.45
N PRO A 98 -8.65 -17.41 -0.36
CA PRO A 98 -10.09 -17.62 -0.48
C PRO A 98 -10.78 -16.43 -1.16
N VAL A 99 -11.89 -16.69 -1.85
CA VAL A 99 -12.68 -15.63 -2.53
C VAL A 99 -13.13 -14.56 -1.54
N SER A 100 -13.56 -14.93 -0.34
CA SER A 100 -13.96 -13.99 0.71
C SER A 100 -12.82 -13.04 1.09
N SER A 101 -11.61 -13.57 1.31
CA SER A 101 -10.42 -12.78 1.58
C SER A 101 -10.06 -11.86 0.41
N ALA A 102 -10.15 -12.37 -0.83
CA ALA A 102 -9.92 -11.57 -2.02
C ALA A 102 -10.87 -10.36 -2.10
N VAL A 103 -12.17 -10.56 -1.86
CA VAL A 103 -13.17 -9.48 -1.83
C VAL A 103 -12.87 -8.50 -0.70
N VAL A 104 -12.64 -8.96 0.52
CA VAL A 104 -12.39 -8.09 1.68
C VAL A 104 -11.14 -7.23 1.47
N ILE A 105 -10.04 -7.82 0.99
CA ILE A 105 -8.80 -7.09 0.74
C ILE A 105 -9.00 -6.10 -0.41
N ALA A 106 -9.66 -6.50 -1.50
CA ALA A 106 -9.90 -5.60 -2.62
C ALA A 106 -10.78 -4.40 -2.21
N LEU A 107 -11.88 -4.66 -1.49
CA LEU A 107 -12.78 -3.63 -0.97
C LEU A 107 -12.06 -2.66 -0.04
N PHE A 108 -11.23 -3.19 0.88
CA PHE A 108 -10.41 -2.36 1.76
C PHE A 108 -9.51 -1.39 0.98
N ASN A 109 -8.88 -1.85 -0.10
CA ASN A 109 -8.06 -0.98 -0.95
C ASN A 109 -8.91 0.03 -1.72
N THR A 110 -10.05 -0.38 -2.27
CA THR A 110 -10.98 0.52 -2.96
C THR A 110 -11.51 1.61 -2.05
N ILE A 111 -11.82 1.32 -0.79
CA ILE A 111 -12.26 2.32 0.19
C ILE A 111 -11.17 3.38 0.40
N PHE A 112 -9.94 2.97 0.71
CA PHE A 112 -8.84 3.93 0.92
C PHE A 112 -8.53 4.73 -0.33
N ASN A 113 -8.51 4.09 -1.50
CA ASN A 113 -8.27 4.77 -2.77
C ASN A 113 -9.39 5.78 -3.06
N SER A 114 -10.65 5.44 -2.75
CA SER A 114 -11.79 6.35 -2.93
C SER A 114 -11.74 7.53 -1.96
N ILE A 115 -11.36 7.32 -0.70
CA ILE A 115 -11.16 8.41 0.28
C ILE A 115 -10.04 9.33 -0.21
N ASN A 116 -8.91 8.77 -0.67
CA ASN A 116 -7.83 9.55 -1.29
C ASN A 116 -8.35 10.37 -2.47
N THR A 117 -9.06 9.75 -3.40
CA THR A 117 -9.66 10.43 -4.56
C THR A 117 -10.59 11.57 -4.14
N LEU A 118 -11.48 11.35 -3.17
CA LEU A 118 -12.41 12.36 -2.65
C LEU A 118 -11.67 13.54 -1.98
N LEU A 119 -10.67 13.24 -1.15
CA LEU A 119 -9.86 14.28 -0.51
C LEU A 119 -8.99 15.05 -1.50
N SER A 120 -8.58 14.42 -2.61
CA SER A 120 -7.80 15.09 -3.66
C SER A 120 -8.59 16.18 -4.38
N VAL A 121 -9.93 16.09 -4.39
CA VAL A 121 -10.83 17.06 -5.03
C VAL A 121 -11.57 17.95 -4.03
N LEU A 122 -11.44 17.69 -2.72
CA LEU A 122 -12.00 18.54 -1.67
C LEU A 122 -11.14 19.80 -1.53
N ASP A 123 -11.75 20.99 -1.63
CA ASP A 123 -11.04 22.27 -1.76
C ASP A 123 -10.05 22.54 -0.60
N VAL A 124 -10.42 22.15 0.62
CA VAL A 124 -9.58 22.37 1.82
C VAL A 124 -8.42 21.38 1.97
N THR A 125 -8.45 20.24 1.26
CA THR A 125 -7.40 19.21 1.37
C THR A 125 -6.64 18.98 0.07
N SER A 126 -7.15 19.44 -1.07
CA SER A 126 -6.54 19.24 -2.38
C SER A 126 -5.13 19.81 -2.42
N GLY A 127 -4.15 18.98 -2.79
CA GLY A 127 -2.78 19.40 -3.05
C GLY A 127 -2.57 19.95 -4.47
N SER A 128 -3.64 20.12 -5.24
CA SER A 128 -3.54 20.55 -6.64
C SER A 128 -2.94 21.97 -6.73
N PRO A 129 -1.80 22.14 -7.41
CA PRO A 129 -1.21 23.46 -7.58
C PRO A 129 -2.10 24.37 -8.45
N PRO A 130 -1.88 25.70 -8.43
CA PRO A 130 -2.67 26.66 -9.21
C PRO A 130 -2.58 26.41 -10.72
N THR A 131 -1.40 26.03 -11.21
CA THR A 131 -1.16 25.72 -12.62
C THR A 131 -0.47 24.36 -12.77
N ALA A 132 -0.77 23.65 -13.85
CA ALA A 132 -0.14 22.37 -14.16
C ALA A 132 1.40 22.47 -14.22
N ALA A 133 1.94 23.59 -14.73
CA ALA A 133 3.38 23.85 -14.84
C ALA A 133 4.09 23.89 -13.48
N SER A 134 3.39 24.26 -12.40
CA SER A 134 3.98 24.39 -11.06
C SER A 134 4.02 23.09 -10.25
N ILE A 135 3.60 21.95 -10.83
CA ILE A 135 3.55 20.68 -10.11
C ILE A 135 4.91 20.20 -9.60
N LEU A 136 5.97 20.40 -10.39
CA LEU A 136 7.34 20.05 -9.99
C LEU A 136 7.91 21.00 -8.94
N MET A 137 7.31 22.18 -8.79
CA MET A 137 7.68 23.15 -7.76
C MET A 137 6.89 22.96 -6.46
N SER A 138 5.87 22.09 -6.46
CA SER A 138 5.06 21.78 -5.27
C SER A 138 5.82 20.80 -4.37
N PRO A 139 6.37 21.24 -3.22
CA PRO A 139 7.19 20.37 -2.39
C PRO A 139 6.38 19.20 -1.81
N SER A 140 5.10 19.42 -1.54
CA SER A 140 4.19 18.38 -1.04
C SER A 140 3.93 17.30 -2.09
N VAL A 141 3.69 17.68 -3.35
CA VAL A 141 3.47 16.70 -4.43
C VAL A 141 4.75 15.91 -4.70
N VAL A 142 5.90 16.59 -4.77
CA VAL A 142 7.20 15.94 -5.01
C VAL A 142 7.57 15.00 -3.87
N ALA A 143 7.47 15.45 -2.61
CA ALA A 143 7.76 14.62 -1.45
C ALA A 143 6.80 13.42 -1.38
N GLY A 144 5.50 13.68 -1.54
CA GLY A 144 4.49 12.63 -1.49
C GLY A 144 4.66 11.56 -2.57
N LEU A 145 4.89 11.98 -3.81
CA LEU A 145 5.20 11.04 -4.91
C LEU A 145 6.51 10.30 -4.67
N GLY A 146 7.57 11.00 -4.22
CA GLY A 146 8.87 10.40 -3.96
C GLY A 146 8.81 9.29 -2.90
N PHE A 147 8.22 9.57 -1.74
CA PHE A 147 8.08 8.58 -0.68
C PHE A 147 7.10 7.46 -1.04
N TYR A 148 6.05 7.76 -1.80
CA TYR A 148 5.18 6.72 -2.36
C TYR A 148 5.96 5.74 -3.25
N VAL A 149 6.72 6.26 -4.22
CA VAL A 149 7.50 5.44 -5.17
C VAL A 149 8.59 4.63 -4.44
N VAL A 150 9.30 5.25 -3.50
CA VAL A 150 10.31 4.55 -2.69
C VAL A 150 9.67 3.45 -1.85
N GLY A 151 8.59 3.76 -1.12
CA GLY A 151 7.90 2.79 -0.27
C GLY A 151 7.36 1.59 -1.05
N ILE A 152 6.65 1.83 -2.17
CA ILE A 152 6.06 0.74 -2.96
C ILE A 152 7.15 -0.13 -3.62
N SER A 153 8.27 0.47 -4.01
CA SER A 153 9.41 -0.24 -4.59
C SER A 153 10.15 -1.07 -3.54
N VAL A 154 10.45 -0.49 -2.37
CA VAL A 154 11.12 -1.22 -1.27
C VAL A 154 10.29 -2.41 -0.82
N GLU A 155 8.96 -2.25 -0.71
CA GLU A 155 8.08 -3.36 -0.37
C GLU A 155 8.21 -4.49 -1.41
N LEU A 156 8.00 -4.18 -2.69
CA LEU A 156 8.05 -5.19 -3.76
C LEU A 156 9.43 -5.86 -3.86
N LEU A 157 10.50 -5.08 -3.88
CA LEU A 157 11.86 -5.58 -4.03
C LEU A 157 12.26 -6.46 -2.84
N SER A 158 11.90 -6.09 -1.60
CA SER A 158 12.20 -6.90 -0.42
C SER A 158 11.51 -8.26 -0.50
N GLU A 159 10.26 -8.30 -0.95
CA GLU A 159 9.50 -9.54 -1.13
C GLU A 159 10.07 -10.41 -2.25
N LEU A 160 10.50 -9.81 -3.37
CA LEU A 160 11.16 -10.53 -4.46
C LEU A 160 12.51 -11.13 -4.03
N GLN A 161 13.32 -10.38 -3.28
CA GLN A 161 14.56 -10.88 -2.68
C GLN A 161 14.30 -12.10 -1.78
N ARG A 162 13.28 -12.02 -0.92
CA ARG A 162 12.87 -13.13 -0.04
C ARG A 162 12.34 -14.33 -0.83
N THR A 163 11.60 -14.09 -1.91
CA THR A 163 11.05 -15.13 -2.78
C THR A 163 12.17 -15.87 -3.51
N ALA A 164 13.13 -15.15 -4.08
CA ALA A 164 14.31 -15.73 -4.73
C ALA A 164 15.12 -16.60 -3.76
N PHE A 165 15.34 -16.11 -2.53
CA PHE A 165 16.02 -16.89 -1.49
C PHE A 165 15.30 -18.21 -1.19
N LYS A 166 13.96 -18.18 -1.03
CA LYS A 166 13.16 -19.36 -0.68
C LYS A 166 13.03 -20.39 -1.80
N LYS A 167 13.12 -19.97 -3.07
CA LYS A 167 13.07 -20.87 -4.23
C LYS A 167 14.32 -21.75 -4.34
N ASN A 168 15.46 -21.32 -3.78
CA ASN A 168 16.68 -22.12 -3.80
C ASN A 168 16.58 -23.29 -2.80
N SER A 169 16.75 -24.52 -3.29
CA SER A 169 16.69 -25.75 -2.48
C SER A 169 17.75 -25.79 -1.37
N ALA A 170 18.90 -25.15 -1.54
CA ALA A 170 19.96 -25.05 -0.53
C ALA A 170 19.58 -24.18 0.68
N ASN A 171 18.48 -23.41 0.56
CA ASN A 171 17.95 -22.54 1.62
C ASN A 171 16.74 -23.15 2.33
N LYS A 172 16.34 -24.39 2.01
CA LYS A 172 15.27 -25.08 2.73
C LYS A 172 15.57 -25.11 4.24
N GLY A 173 14.58 -24.74 5.04
CA GLY A 173 14.70 -24.68 6.50
C GLY A 173 15.44 -23.46 7.05
N LYS A 174 15.90 -22.51 6.21
CA LYS A 174 16.59 -21.30 6.66
C LYS A 174 15.67 -20.07 6.65
N PRO A 175 15.71 -19.19 7.66
CA PRO A 175 15.02 -17.91 7.63
C PRO A 175 15.77 -16.90 6.74
N TYR A 176 15.02 -15.98 6.12
CA TYR A 176 15.60 -14.91 5.31
C TYR A 176 15.71 -13.61 6.10
N ALA A 177 16.91 -13.01 6.13
CA ALA A 177 17.17 -11.68 6.67
C ALA A 177 18.40 -11.03 6.01
N GLY A 178 18.52 -11.22 4.68
CA GLY A 178 19.51 -10.54 3.83
C GLY A 178 18.87 -9.38 3.06
N GLY A 179 19.64 -8.72 2.19
CA GLY A 179 19.14 -7.63 1.36
C GLY A 179 18.46 -6.54 2.19
N LEU A 180 17.29 -6.07 1.78
CA LEU A 180 16.53 -5.05 2.50
C LEU A 180 16.08 -5.53 3.89
N PHE A 181 15.87 -6.84 4.09
CA PHE A 181 15.53 -7.40 5.40
C PHE A 181 16.71 -7.39 6.40
N SER A 182 17.92 -7.03 5.97
CA SER A 182 19.02 -6.76 6.89
C SER A 182 18.90 -5.39 7.59
N LEU A 183 18.09 -4.47 7.05
CA LEU A 183 17.86 -3.14 7.61
C LEU A 183 16.74 -3.16 8.65
N ALA A 184 15.68 -3.95 8.43
CA ALA A 184 14.61 -4.20 9.39
C ALA A 184 13.97 -5.57 9.16
N ARG A 185 13.59 -6.26 10.24
CA ARG A 185 13.04 -7.64 10.18
C ARG A 185 11.74 -7.77 9.38
N HIS A 186 10.98 -6.68 9.28
CA HIS A 186 9.73 -6.56 8.54
C HIS A 186 9.73 -5.28 7.70
N ILE A 187 10.84 -5.05 6.98
CA ILE A 187 11.03 -3.89 6.10
C ILE A 187 9.88 -3.71 5.10
N ASN A 188 9.28 -4.81 4.64
CA ASN A 188 8.12 -4.82 3.76
C ASN A 188 6.88 -4.16 4.41
N TYR A 189 6.64 -4.39 5.69
CA TYR A 189 5.53 -3.75 6.43
C TYR A 189 5.80 -2.26 6.68
N GLY A 190 7.06 -1.90 6.98
CA GLY A 190 7.48 -0.49 7.08
C GLY A 190 7.29 0.24 5.76
N ALA A 191 7.77 -0.34 4.67
CA ALA A 191 7.62 0.19 3.33
C ALA A 191 6.14 0.30 2.90
N TYR A 192 5.31 -0.69 3.26
CA TYR A 192 3.86 -0.64 3.05
C TYR A 192 3.23 0.56 3.76
N THR A 193 3.60 0.77 5.02
CA THR A 193 3.12 1.89 5.84
C THR A 193 3.48 3.23 5.19
N ILE A 194 4.72 3.35 4.71
CA ILE A 194 5.23 4.56 4.05
C ILE A 194 4.43 4.89 2.80
N TRP A 195 4.31 3.97 1.83
CA TRP A 195 3.63 4.33 0.58
C TRP A 195 2.13 4.59 0.77
N ARG A 196 1.48 3.91 1.74
CA ARG A 196 0.08 4.22 2.09
C ARG A 196 -0.06 5.60 2.70
N ALA A 197 0.81 5.95 3.64
CA ALA A 197 0.83 7.26 4.29
C ALA A 197 1.08 8.37 3.26
N PHE A 198 1.99 8.17 2.32
CA PHE A 198 2.34 9.20 1.35
C PHE A 198 1.39 9.29 0.16
N TYR A 199 0.69 8.20 -0.21
CA TYR A 199 -0.47 8.31 -1.10
C TYR A 199 -1.57 9.16 -0.44
N ALA A 200 -1.88 8.88 0.82
CA ALA A 200 -2.82 9.69 1.60
C ALA A 200 -2.35 11.14 1.74
N TYR A 201 -1.06 11.38 2.01
CA TYR A 201 -0.47 12.72 2.10
C TYR A 201 -0.65 13.53 0.81
N THR A 202 -0.33 12.95 -0.35
CA THR A 202 -0.48 13.64 -1.66
C THR A 202 -1.95 13.94 -1.96
N SER A 203 -2.87 13.11 -1.47
CA SER A 203 -4.30 13.21 -1.75
C SER A 203 -5.04 14.15 -0.81
N GLY A 204 -4.77 14.09 0.50
CA GLY A 204 -5.55 14.79 1.52
C GLY A 204 -4.72 15.63 2.50
N GLY A 205 -3.44 15.83 2.21
CA GLY A 205 -2.52 16.64 3.01
C GLY A 205 -1.93 15.91 4.22
N GLY A 206 -1.17 16.68 5.01
CA GLY A 206 -0.36 16.20 6.14
C GLY A 206 -1.15 15.38 7.17
N LEU A 207 -2.29 15.90 7.61
CA LEU A 207 -3.12 15.25 8.62
C LEU A 207 -3.58 13.87 8.16
N TRP A 208 -4.13 13.77 6.94
CA TRP A 208 -4.57 12.49 6.40
C TRP A 208 -3.43 11.50 6.21
N GLY A 209 -2.29 11.95 5.70
CA GLY A 209 -1.09 11.13 5.57
C GLY A 209 -0.61 10.54 6.91
N VAL A 210 -0.56 11.36 7.96
CA VAL A 210 -0.20 10.92 9.32
C VAL A 210 -1.24 9.94 9.86
N SER A 211 -2.54 10.20 9.70
CA SER A 211 -3.60 9.30 10.15
C SER A 211 -3.49 7.92 9.52
N VAL A 212 -3.29 7.85 8.20
CA VAL A 212 -3.11 6.58 7.48
C VAL A 212 -1.81 5.88 7.88
N GLY A 213 -0.73 6.63 8.04
CA GLY A 213 0.55 6.10 8.52
C GLY A 213 0.45 5.48 9.92
N LEU A 214 -0.17 6.19 10.86
CA LEU A 214 -0.41 5.70 12.22
C LEU A 214 -1.32 4.47 12.24
N PHE A 215 -2.36 4.45 11.40
CA PHE A 215 -3.25 3.30 11.26
C PHE A 215 -2.47 2.02 10.88
N PHE A 216 -1.66 2.07 9.82
CA PHE A 216 -0.87 0.90 9.39
C PHE A 216 0.30 0.59 10.32
N PHE A 217 0.96 1.61 10.86
CA PHE A 217 2.01 1.39 11.85
C PHE A 217 1.46 0.66 13.07
N TYR A 218 0.31 1.09 13.60
CA TYR A 218 -0.33 0.44 14.73
C TYR A 218 -0.70 -1.01 14.42
N ASP A 219 -1.38 -1.26 13.29
CA ASP A 219 -1.76 -2.62 12.89
C ASP A 219 -0.54 -3.55 12.76
N PHE A 220 0.54 -3.09 12.13
CA PHE A 220 1.73 -3.92 12.01
C PHE A 220 2.52 -4.05 13.32
N ALA A 221 2.68 -2.99 14.10
CA ALA A 221 3.48 -3.03 15.33
C ALA A 221 2.82 -3.90 16.42
N PHE A 222 1.48 -3.89 16.50
CA PHE A 222 0.75 -4.54 17.59
C PHE A 222 0.06 -5.84 17.21
N ARG A 223 -0.19 -6.09 15.91
CA ARG A 223 -0.80 -7.34 15.42
C ARG A 223 0.11 -8.08 14.44
N GLY A 224 0.48 -7.43 13.34
CA GLY A 224 1.18 -8.09 12.23
C GLY A 224 2.56 -8.66 12.60
N VAL A 225 3.43 -7.83 13.20
CA VAL A 225 4.78 -8.22 13.63
C VAL A 225 4.75 -9.26 14.74
N PRO A 226 3.97 -9.10 15.83
CA PRO A 226 3.89 -10.13 16.87
C PRO A 226 3.47 -11.51 16.36
N ILE A 227 2.41 -11.60 15.53
CA ILE A 227 1.95 -12.86 14.94
C ILE A 227 3.04 -13.48 14.05
N LEU A 228 3.69 -12.66 13.22
CA LEU A 228 4.72 -13.16 12.32
C LEU A 228 5.98 -13.60 13.08
N ASP A 229 6.35 -12.89 14.16
CA ASP A 229 7.47 -13.24 15.03
C ASP A 229 7.22 -14.58 15.73
N GLU A 230 6.01 -14.81 16.26
CA GLU A 230 5.61 -16.09 16.85
C GLU A 230 5.71 -17.23 15.83
N TYR A 231 5.14 -17.05 14.64
CA TYR A 231 5.22 -18.04 13.56
C TYR A 231 6.67 -18.34 13.14
N LEU A 232 7.53 -17.33 13.04
CA LEU A 232 8.93 -17.50 12.67
C LEU A 232 9.74 -18.18 13.78
N LEU A 233 9.46 -17.89 15.05
CA LEU A 233 10.05 -18.59 16.20
C LEU A 233 9.67 -20.07 16.20
N GLN A 234 8.39 -20.38 16.02
CA GLN A 234 7.92 -21.78 15.95
C GLN A 234 8.59 -22.54 14.79
N ARG A 235 8.80 -21.87 13.65
CA ARG A 235 9.33 -22.49 12.44
C ARG A 235 10.86 -22.62 12.42
N TYR A 236 11.59 -21.62 12.92
CA TYR A 236 13.05 -21.53 12.75
C TYR A 236 13.84 -21.52 14.07
N GLY A 237 13.17 -21.38 15.21
CA GLY A 237 13.78 -21.45 16.54
C GLY A 237 14.97 -20.50 16.71
N SER A 238 16.11 -21.07 17.13
CA SER A 238 17.35 -20.34 17.42
C SER A 238 17.89 -19.54 16.24
N GLN A 239 17.65 -19.97 14.99
CA GLN A 239 18.06 -19.22 13.79
C GLN A 239 17.35 -17.87 13.70
N TRP A 240 16.06 -17.82 14.07
CA TRP A 240 15.32 -16.57 14.10
C TRP A 240 15.74 -15.70 15.29
N THR A 241 16.01 -16.29 16.45
CA THR A 241 16.59 -15.57 17.60
C THR A 241 17.91 -14.89 17.24
N ALA A 242 18.80 -15.57 16.51
CA ALA A 242 20.06 -14.99 16.02
C ALA A 242 19.82 -13.82 15.06
N ILE A 243 18.80 -13.89 14.20
CA ILE A 243 18.40 -12.77 13.34
C ILE A 243 17.92 -11.59 14.17
N LYS A 244 17.09 -11.82 15.19
CA LYS A 244 16.59 -10.75 16.08
C LYS A 244 17.72 -10.04 16.83
N ALA A 245 18.79 -10.77 17.18
CA ALA A 245 19.95 -10.19 17.84
C ALA A 245 20.77 -9.27 16.91
N ARG A 246 20.87 -9.60 15.61
CA ARG A 246 21.67 -8.81 14.65
C ARG A 246 20.89 -7.76 13.85
N VAL A 247 19.56 -7.90 13.72
CA VAL A 247 18.67 -6.95 13.04
C VAL A 247 17.74 -6.34 14.08
N SER A 248 18.17 -5.23 14.68
CA SER A 248 17.48 -4.57 15.80
C SER A 248 16.10 -4.04 15.40
N TYR A 249 16.04 -3.31 14.28
CA TYR A 249 14.81 -2.68 13.78
C TYR A 249 13.77 -3.70 13.32
N LYS A 250 12.50 -3.42 13.61
CA LYS A 250 11.34 -4.26 13.29
C LYS A 250 10.69 -3.84 11.98
N LEU A 251 10.30 -2.57 11.83
CA LEU A 251 9.59 -2.05 10.66
C LEU A 251 10.41 -1.00 9.91
N ILE A 252 10.83 0.07 10.58
CA ILE A 252 11.39 1.26 9.96
C ILE A 252 12.81 1.47 10.51
N PRO A 253 13.86 1.32 9.67
CA PRO A 253 15.23 1.52 10.10
C PRO A 253 15.42 2.90 10.75
N GLY A 254 16.07 2.91 11.93
CA GLY A 254 16.31 4.12 12.70
C GLY A 254 15.12 4.60 13.55
N ILE A 255 13.95 3.94 13.49
CA ILE A 255 12.75 4.34 14.23
C ILE A 255 12.21 3.20 15.11
N TYR A 256 11.88 2.05 14.51
CA TYR A 256 11.22 0.92 15.19
C TYR A 256 11.60 -0.41 14.58
#